data_AF-A0A2V6JD27-F1
#
_entry.id   AF-A0A2V6JD27-F1
#
_cell.length_a   1.000
_cell.length_b   1.000
_cell.length_c   1.000
_cell.angle_alpha   90.00
_cell.angle_beta   90.00
_cell.angle_gamma   90.00
#
_symmetry.space_group_name_H-M   'P 1'
#
loop_
_entity.id
_entity.type
_entity.pdbx_description
1 polymer ?
#
loop_
_entity_poly.entity_id
_entity_poly.type
_entity_poly.pdbx_seq_one_letter_code
_entity_poly.pdbx_strand_id
1 'polypeptide(L)' 'MPAPARLITVNIGSQTIGLAEFRLINDRLVLVNYRFRETPLDPATGERHDAHTALHETAVALR' A
#
# COMPACT_ATOMS: atom_id res chain seq x y z
N MET A 1 -26.76 -7.23 0.44
CA MET A 1 -26.22 -7.04 -0.92
C MET A 1 -24.70 -7.24 -0.86
N PRO A 2 -24.07 -7.96 -1.80
CA PRO A 2 -22.62 -8.08 -1.82
C PRO A 2 -21.98 -6.71 -2.04
N ALA A 3 -20.84 -6.45 -1.38
CA ALA A 3 -20.08 -5.25 -1.62
C ALA A 3 -19.58 -5.23 -3.09
N PRO A 4 -19.45 -4.05 -3.73
CA PRO A 4 -18.91 -3.95 -5.09
C PRO A 4 -17.52 -4.58 -5.17
N ALA A 5 -17.20 -5.17 -6.33
CA ALA A 5 -15.86 -5.67 -6.59
C ALA A 5 -14.82 -4.56 -6.38
N ARG A 6 -13.75 -4.90 -5.66
CA ARG A 6 -12.63 -4.01 -5.37
C ARG A 6 -11.34 -4.57 -5.96
N LEU A 7 -10.49 -3.70 -6.48
CA LEU A 7 -9.13 -4.03 -6.91
C LEU A 7 -8.16 -3.29 -6.01
N ILE A 8 -7.27 -4.02 -5.34
CA ILE A 8 -6.22 -3.45 -4.50
C ILE A 8 -4.90 -3.66 -5.23
N THR A 9 -4.12 -2.60 -5.40
CA THR A 9 -2.79 -2.65 -6.03
C THR A 9 -1.73 -2.16 -5.06
N VAL A 10 -0.58 -2.83 -5.05
CA VAL A 10 0.61 -2.44 -4.27
C VAL A 10 1.75 -2.20 -5.25
N ASN A 11 2.33 -1.00 -5.23
CA ASN A 11 3.54 -0.66 -5.97
C ASN A 11 4.70 -0.56 -4.97
N ILE A 12 5.75 -1.34 -5.19
CA ILE A 12 6.93 -1.38 -4.32
C ILE A 12 8.13 -0.86 -5.12
N GLY A 13 8.61 0.32 -4.75
CA GLY A 13 9.82 0.94 -5.27
C GLY A 13 11.03 0.72 -4.35
N SER A 14 12.19 1.20 -4.78
CA SER A 14 13.44 1.15 -4.00
C SER A 14 13.36 1.94 -2.68
N GLN A 15 12.48 2.93 -2.57
CA GLN A 15 12.30 3.75 -1.36
C GLN A 15 10.83 4.15 -1.14
N THR A 16 9.89 3.50 -1.84
CA THR A 16 8.49 3.92 -1.85
C THR A 16 7.57 2.71 -1.84
N ILE A 17 6.43 2.86 -1.17
CA ILE A 17 5.33 1.90 -1.21
C ILE A 17 4.05 2.68 -1.51
N GLY A 18 3.40 2.37 -2.62
CA GLY A 18 2.08 2.87 -2.98
C GLY A 18 1.02 1.79 -2.80
N LEU A 19 -0.10 2.13 -2.18
CA LEU A 19 -1.28 1.29 -2.04
C LEU A 19 -2.48 2.03 -2.64
N ALA A 20 -3.09 1.46 -3.67
CA ALA A 20 -4.29 2.02 -4.29
C ALA A 20 -5.46 1.04 -4.21
N GLU A 21 -6.62 1.55 -3.81
CA GLU A 21 -7.90 0.83 -3.84
C GLU A 21 -8.77 1.42 -4.95
N PHE A 22 -9.24 0.54 -5.83
CA PHE A 22 -10.18 0.86 -6.89
C PHE A 22 -11.49 0.12 -6.68
N ARG A 23 -12.59 0.73 -7.11
CA ARG A 23 -13.90 0.07 -7.27
C ARG A 23 -14.28 0.02 -8.73
N LEU A 24 -14.94 -1.08 -9.12
CA LEU A 24 -15.59 -1.16 -10.41
C LEU A 24 -16.96 -0.47 -10.33
N ILE A 25 -17.12 0.64 -11.05
CA ILE A 25 -18.37 1.40 -11.16
C ILE A 25 -18.65 1.60 -12.64
N ASN A 26 -19.80 1.09 -13.13
CA ASN A 26 -20.18 1.18 -14.55
C ASN A 26 -19.04 0.76 -15.50
N ASP A 27 -18.45 -0.40 -15.23
CA ASP A 27 -17.32 -0.98 -15.97
C ASP A 27 -16.05 -0.13 -16.01
N ARG A 28 -15.91 0.84 -15.09
CA ARG A 28 -14.71 1.66 -14.93
C ARG A 28 -14.08 1.45 -13.57
N LEU A 29 -12.75 1.39 -13.54
CA LEU A 29 -11.99 1.43 -12.29
C LEU A 29 -11.94 2.88 -11.79
N VAL A 30 -12.49 3.10 -10.60
CA VAL A 30 -12.47 4.40 -9.92
C VAL A 30 -11.55 4.27 -8.71
N LEU A 31 -10.53 5.12 -8.63
CA LEU A 31 -9.65 5.21 -7.46
C LEU A 31 -10.44 5.80 -6.29
N VAL A 32 -10.57 5.04 -5.20
CA VAL A 32 -11.32 5.45 -4.01
C VAL A 32 -10.43 5.71 -2.80
N ASN A 33 -9.22 5.14 -2.79
CA ASN A 33 -8.25 5.37 -1.73
C ASN A 33 -6.83 5.24 -2.30
N TYR A 34 -5.94 6.12 -1.88
CA TYR A 34 -4.53 6.05 -2.19
C TYR A 34 -3.71 6.37 -0.94
N ARG A 35 -2.79 5.48 -0.59
CA ARG A 35 -1.81 5.69 0.46
C ARG A 35 -0.42 5.56 -0.13
N PHE A 36 0.46 6.44 0.30
CA PHE A 36 1.85 6.47 -0.13
C PHE A 36 2.74 6.55 1.10
N ARG A 37 3.79 5.73 1.12
CA ARG A 37 4.81 5.75 2.16
C ARG A 37 6.18 5.81 1.51
N GLU A 38 6.96 6.78 1.92
CA GLU A 38 8.39 6.82 1.64
C GLU A 38 9.14 6.07 2.75
N THR A 39 10.20 5.37 2.37
CA THR A 39 11.17 4.77 3.28
C THR A 39 12.51 5.43 2.97
N PRO A 40 12.79 6.60 3.58
CA PRO A 40 14.01 7.33 3.32
C PRO A 40 15.23 6.46 3.60
N LEU A 41 16.25 6.57 2.75
CA LEU A 41 17.56 6.03 3.05
C LEU A 41 18.24 6.95 4.06
N ASP A 42 19.04 6.34 4.92
CA ASP A 42 19.98 7.08 5.73
C ASP A 42 20.97 7.82 4.79
N PRO A 43 21.09 9.15 4.90
CA PRO A 43 21.90 9.92 3.96
C PRO A 43 23.41 9.71 4.12
N ALA A 44 23.87 9.16 5.25
CA ALA A 44 25.29 8.90 5.52
C ALA A 44 25.72 7.50 5.05
N THR A 45 24.82 6.52 5.12
CA THR A 45 25.12 5.11 4.83
C THR A 45 24.46 4.62 3.54
N GLY A 46 23.43 5.31 3.04
CA GLY A 46 22.63 4.88 1.89
C GLY A 46 21.73 3.68 2.20
N GLU A 47 21.69 3.22 3.44
CA GLU A 47 20.92 2.05 3.86
C GLU A 47 19.50 2.43 4.31
N ARG A 48 18.55 1.51 4.17
CA ARG A 48 17.20 1.71 4.71
C ARG A 48 17.26 1.62 6.24
N HIS A 49 16.72 2.63 6.93
CA HIS A 49 16.71 2.67 8.40
C HIS A 49 15.94 1.48 9.03
N ASP A 50 14.94 0.94 8.32
CA ASP A 50 14.07 -0.15 8.78
C ASP A 50 14.11 -1.35 7.81
N ALA A 51 15.29 -1.93 7.57
CA ALA A 51 15.40 -3.08 6.65
C ALA A 51 14.58 -4.32 7.06
N HIS A 52 14.06 -4.40 8.30
CA HIS A 52 13.44 -5.64 8.83
C HIS A 52 12.19 -5.44 9.70
N THR A 53 11.35 -4.43 9.46
CA THR A 53 9.93 -4.66 9.80
C THR A 53 9.35 -5.56 8.71
N ALA A 54 9.62 -6.86 8.82
CA ALA A 54 8.80 -7.86 8.16
C ALA A 54 7.36 -7.42 8.38
N LEU A 55 6.60 -7.28 7.30
CA LEU A 55 5.17 -7.05 7.35
C LEU A 55 4.60 -8.32 7.97
N HIS A 56 4.68 -8.44 9.30
CA HIS A 56 4.01 -9.47 10.05
C HIS A 56 2.56 -9.35 9.60
N GLU A 57 2.05 -10.40 8.96
CA GLU A 57 0.63 -10.62 8.71
C GLU A 57 -0.10 -10.67 10.05
N THR A 58 -0.16 -9.52 10.72
CA THR A 58 -1.03 -9.34 11.85
C THR A 58 -2.28 -8.81 11.21
N ALA A 59 -3.24 -9.70 10.98
CA ALA A 59 -4.60 -9.33 10.71
C ALA A 59 -5.08 -8.47 11.89
N VAL A 60 -4.85 -7.16 11.81
CA VAL A 60 -5.43 -6.21 12.76
C VAL A 60 -6.90 -6.10 12.36
N ALA A 61 -7.73 -6.91 13.02
CA ALA A 61 -9.15 -6.66 13.08
C ALA A 61 -9.36 -5.32 13.81
N LEU A 62 -9.59 -4.26 13.03
CA LEU A 62 -10.10 -3.01 13.58
C LEU A 62 -11.52 -3.29 14.09
N ARG A 63 -11.70 -3.17 15.41
CA ARG A 63 -13.02 -3.11 16.07
C ARG A 63 -13.69 -1.78 15.79
#